data_AF-A0A7Y0SG35-F1
#
_entry.id   AF-A0A7Y0SG35-F1
#
_cell.length_a   1.000
_cell.length_b   1.000
_cell.length_c   1.000
_cell.angle_alpha   90.00
_cell.angle_beta   90.00
_cell.angle_gamma   90.00
#
_symmetry.space_group_name_H-M   'P 1'
#
loop_
_entity.id
_entity.type
_entity.pdbx_description
1 polymer ?
#
loop_
_entity_poly.entity_id
_entity_poly.type
_entity_poly.pdbx_seq_one_letter_code
_entity_poly.pdbx_strand_id
1 'polypeptide(L)'
;HWSNRNSEENSRKNIHAHYDLGNNLYEAFLDTNMLYSSALYNHADDSLEQAQINKMDRLCQQLELKPTDHVVEIGTGWGAMAIYM
;
A
#
# COMPACT_ATOMS: atom_id res chain seq x y z
N HIS A 1 -1.57 -28.26 14.07
CA HIS A 1 -2.04 -27.56 12.84
C HIS A 1 -3.53 -27.18 12.88
N TRP A 2 -4.07 -26.68 14.00
CA TRP A 2 -5.49 -26.25 14.11
C TRP A 2 -5.67 -24.88 14.78
N SER A 3 -4.59 -24.17 15.11
CA SER A 3 -4.62 -22.92 15.89
C SER A 3 -4.53 -21.63 15.06
N ASN A 4 -4.44 -21.73 13.73
CA ASN A 4 -4.29 -20.56 12.84
C ASN A 4 -5.51 -20.40 11.91
N ARG A 5 -6.74 -20.42 12.47
CA ARG A 5 -7.88 -19.89 11.72
C ARG A 5 -7.84 -18.37 11.81
N ASN A 6 -7.75 -17.70 10.65
CA ASN A 6 -8.03 -16.27 10.52
C ASN A 6 -9.51 -16.02 10.90
N SER A 7 -9.78 -15.80 12.18
CA SER A 7 -11.00 -15.13 12.62
C SER A 7 -10.79 -13.63 12.52
N GLU A 8 -11.83 -12.87 12.21
CA GLU A 8 -11.78 -11.39 12.16
C GLU A 8 -11.14 -10.79 13.42
N GLU A 9 -11.40 -11.41 14.58
CA GLU A 9 -10.86 -10.98 15.87
C GLU A 9 -9.33 -11.15 15.97
N ASN A 10 -8.77 -12.23 15.42
CA ASN A 10 -7.33 -12.46 15.38
C ASN A 10 -6.65 -11.59 14.31
N SER A 11 -7.31 -11.37 13.18
CA SER A 11 -6.82 -10.43 12.15
C SER A 11 -6.71 -9.01 12.72
N ARG A 12 -7.72 -8.55 13.48
CA ARG A 12 -7.70 -7.23 14.13
C ARG A 12 -6.56 -7.08 15.14
N LYS A 13 -6.31 -8.10 15.96
CA LYS A 13 -5.21 -8.10 16.95
C LYS A 13 -3.83 -8.09 16.27
N ASN A 14 -3.65 -8.84 15.19
CA ASN A 14 -2.39 -8.87 14.44
C ASN A 14 -2.11 -7.56 13.68
N ILE A 15 -3.14 -6.91 13.13
CA ILE A 15 -3.02 -5.62 12.46
C ILE A 15 -2.59 -4.55 13.48
N HIS A 16 -3.28 -4.45 14.61
CA HIS A 16 -3.00 -3.41 15.61
C HIS A 16 -1.57 -3.50 16.18
N ALA A 17 -1.08 -4.71 16.46
CA ALA A 17 0.26 -4.92 17.00
C ALA A 17 1.39 -4.62 15.99
N HIS A 18 1.12 -4.65 14.68
CA HIS A 18 2.12 -4.28 13.66
C HIS A 18 2.21 -2.76 13.50
N TYR A 19 1.08 -2.03 13.54
CA TYR A 19 1.04 -0.58 13.29
C TYR A 19 1.19 0.30 14.55
N ASP A 20 1.19 -0.27 15.76
CA ASP A 20 1.41 0.46 17.03
C ASP A 20 2.88 0.82 17.33
N LEU A 21 3.82 0.42 16.48
CA LEU A 21 5.22 0.89 16.54
C LEU A 21 5.37 2.37 16.12
N GLY A 22 4.27 3.04 15.76
CA GLY A 22 4.20 4.47 15.44
C GLY A 22 4.66 4.78 14.01
N ASN A 23 4.06 5.80 13.39
CA ASN A 23 4.42 6.23 12.04
C ASN A 23 5.91 6.53 11.89
N ASN A 24 6.56 7.04 12.95
CA ASN A 24 8.00 7.35 12.95
C ASN A 24 8.89 6.15 12.55
N LEU A 25 8.51 4.92 12.92
CA LEU A 25 9.27 3.75 12.51
C LEU A 25 9.19 3.56 10.98
N TYR A 26 7.99 3.68 10.43
CA TYR A 26 7.73 3.48 9.01
C TYR A 26 8.29 4.62 8.16
N GLU A 27 8.18 5.87 8.63
CA GLU A 27 8.78 7.05 8.00
C GLU A 27 10.31 6.95 7.91
N ALA A 28 10.95 6.15 8.76
CA ALA A 28 12.40 5.95 8.71
C ALA A 28 12.87 5.12 7.50
N PHE A 29 11.99 4.35 6.85
CA PHE A 29 12.39 3.45 5.75
C PHE A 29 11.43 3.37 4.56
N LEU A 30 10.22 3.88 4.65
CA LEU A 30 9.29 3.99 3.51
C LEU A 30 9.56 5.27 2.71
N ASP A 31 8.98 5.33 1.51
CA ASP A 31 8.96 6.55 0.72
C ASP A 31 8.05 7.61 1.37
N THR A 32 8.10 8.85 0.87
CA THR A 32 7.33 9.98 1.42
C THR A 32 5.82 9.79 1.38
N ASN A 33 5.29 8.91 0.52
CA ASN A 33 3.86 8.58 0.46
C ASN A 33 3.48 7.39 1.35
N MET A 34 4.43 6.83 2.11
CA MET A 34 4.21 5.73 3.03
C MET A 34 3.63 4.48 2.34
N LEU A 35 4.09 4.16 1.12
CA LEU A 35 3.63 2.99 0.39
C LEU A 35 4.33 1.74 0.89
N TYR A 36 3.59 0.89 1.60
CA TYR A 36 4.10 -0.36 2.14
C TYR A 36 3.72 -1.57 1.29
N SER A 37 4.19 -1.56 0.05
CA SER A 37 4.03 -2.65 -0.92
C SER A 37 5.18 -2.63 -1.94
N SER A 38 5.30 -3.67 -2.76
CA SER A 38 6.34 -3.72 -3.79
C SER A 38 6.25 -2.50 -4.72
N ALA A 39 7.38 -1.82 -4.90
CA ALA A 39 7.56 -0.80 -5.92
C ALA A 39 7.81 -1.44 -7.30
N LEU A 40 7.68 -0.64 -8.36
CA LEU A 40 7.94 -1.03 -9.74
C LEU A 40 9.09 -0.19 -10.31
N TYR A 41 10.27 -0.80 -10.42
CA TYR A 41 11.44 -0.15 -11.03
C TYR A 41 11.41 -0.36 -12.54
N ASN A 42 11.24 0.72 -13.30
CA ASN A 42 11.31 0.68 -14.76
C ASN A 42 12.77 0.78 -15.23
N HIS A 43 13.59 1.50 -14.46
CA HIS A 43 15.02 1.64 -14.66
C HIS A 43 15.79 1.31 -13.37
N ALA A 44 17.06 0.92 -13.52
CA ALA A 44 17.90 0.52 -12.39
C ALA A 44 18.29 1.69 -11.47
N ASP A 45 18.17 2.92 -11.96
CA ASP A 45 18.46 4.18 -11.29
C ASP A 45 17.22 4.90 -10.74
N ASP A 46 16.02 4.30 -10.90
CA ASP A 46 14.80 4.83 -10.27
C ASP A 46 14.99 4.86 -8.74
N SER A 47 14.63 5.98 -8.12
CA SER A 47 14.54 6.05 -6.66
C SER A 47 13.36 5.20 -6.16
N LEU A 48 13.32 4.89 -4.86
CA LEU A 48 12.18 4.17 -4.28
C LEU A 48 10.86 4.94 -4.49
N GLU A 49 10.90 6.26 -4.30
CA GLU A 49 9.76 7.16 -4.51
C GLU A 49 9.25 7.05 -5.95
N GLN A 50 10.16 7.14 -6.92
CA GLN A 50 9.79 7.03 -8.33
C GLN A 50 9.26 5.64 -8.67
N ALA A 51 9.88 4.58 -8.15
CA ALA A 51 9.42 3.22 -8.36
C ALA A 51 8.04 2.97 -7.74
N GLN A 52 7.70 3.63 -6.63
CA GLN A 52 6.36 3.58 -6.05
C GLN A 52 5.33 4.32 -6.91
N ILE A 53 5.67 5.48 -7.46
CA ILE A 53 4.84 6.21 -8.43
C ILE A 53 4.59 5.36 -9.68
N ASN A 54 5.65 4.78 -10.26
CA ASN A 54 5.56 3.88 -11.41
C ASN A 54 4.57 2.73 -11.16
N LYS A 55 4.56 2.17 -9.94
CA LYS A 55 3.61 1.12 -9.56
C LYS A 55 2.17 1.63 -9.55
N MET A 56 1.92 2.82 -9.00
CA MET A 56 0.58 3.43 -8.99
C MET A 56 0.10 3.74 -10.41
N ASP A 57 0.94 4.35 -11.24
CA ASP A 57 0.64 4.61 -12.65
C ASP A 57 0.28 3.33 -13.41
N ARG A 58 1.05 2.27 -13.20
CA ARG A 58 0.79 0.98 -13.82
C ARG A 58 -0.58 0.42 -13.41
N LEU A 59 -0.97 0.55 -12.15
CA LEU A 59 -2.30 0.12 -11.69
C LEU A 59 -3.41 0.95 -12.32
N CYS A 60 -3.26 2.28 -12.37
CA CYS A 60 -4.23 3.16 -13.04
C CYS A 60 -4.43 2.79 -14.52
N GLN A 61 -3.33 2.53 -15.24
CA GLN A 61 -3.37 2.09 -16.63
C GLN A 61 -4.05 0.73 -16.80
N GLN A 62 -3.82 -0.21 -15.89
CA GLN A 62 -4.43 -1.54 -15.94
C GLN A 62 -5.92 -1.56 -15.61
N LEU A 63 -6.39 -0.62 -14.79
CA LEU A 63 -7.79 -0.54 -14.40
C LEU A 63 -8.67 0.13 -15.47
N GLU A 64 -8.07 0.87 -16.42
CA GLU A 64 -8.76 1.54 -17.52
C GLU A 64 -10.00 2.36 -17.06
N LEU A 65 -9.85 3.03 -15.92
CA LEU A 65 -10.93 3.75 -15.25
C LEU A 65 -11.48 4.90 -16.09
N LYS A 66 -12.78 5.13 -15.97
CA LYS A 66 -13.50 6.30 -16.49
C LYS A 66 -13.90 7.23 -15.35
N PRO A 67 -14.13 8.53 -15.61
CA PRO A 67 -14.57 9.47 -14.58
C PRO A 67 -15.90 9.11 -13.88
N THR A 68 -16.67 8.18 -14.44
CA THR A 68 -17.94 7.68 -13.87
C THR A 68 -17.77 6.45 -12.99
N ASP A 69 -16.58 5.85 -12.96
CA ASP A 69 -16.32 4.64 -12.20
C ASP A 69 -16.06 4.96 -10.73
N HIS A 70 -16.41 4.02 -9.86
CA HIS A 70 -16.14 4.11 -8.43
C HIS A 70 -15.15 3.03 -8.03
N VAL A 71 -14.06 3.42 -7.38
CA VAL A 71 -12.98 2.52 -6.98
C VAL A 71 -13.10 2.20 -5.49
N VAL A 72 -12.88 0.92 -5.14
CA VAL A 72 -12.76 0.46 -3.76
C VAL A 72 -11.36 -0.09 -3.57
N GLU A 73 -10.59 0.51 -2.66
CA GLU A 73 -9.28 0.03 -2.24
C GLU A 73 -9.41 -0.75 -0.93
N ILE A 74 -9.07 -2.04 -0.96
CA ILE A 74 -9.09 -2.90 0.23
C ILE A 74 -7.68 -2.93 0.82
N GLY A 75 -7.51 -2.27 1.97
CA GLY A 75 -6.21 -2.15 2.63
C GLY A 75 -5.40 -0.96 2.12
N THR A 76 -5.95 0.25 2.24
CA THR A 76 -5.39 1.51 1.68
C THR A 76 -4.07 1.96 2.30
N GLY A 77 -3.63 1.34 3.40
CA GLY A 77 -2.48 1.80 4.16
C GLY A 77 -2.67 3.26 4.59
N TRP A 78 -1.76 4.13 4.17
CA TRP A 78 -1.83 5.59 4.43
C TRP A 78 -2.59 6.38 3.35
N GLY A 79 -3.26 5.72 2.40
CA GLY A 79 -4.15 6.38 1.44
C GLY A 79 -3.48 6.89 0.16
N ALA A 80 -2.20 6.60 -0.05
CA ALA A 80 -1.44 7.12 -1.19
C ALA A 80 -2.09 6.83 -2.54
N MET A 81 -2.56 5.60 -2.78
CA MET A 81 -3.20 5.23 -4.04
C MET A 81 -4.52 5.99 -4.26
N ALA A 82 -5.34 6.10 -3.21
CA ALA A 82 -6.62 6.81 -3.27
C ALA A 82 -6.47 8.32 -3.50
N ILE A 83 -5.36 8.92 -3.06
CA ILE A 83 -5.02 10.33 -3.33
C ILE A 83 -4.45 10.50 -4.75
N TYR A 84 -3.76 9.47 -5.25
CA TYR A 84 -3.10 9.50 -6.56
C TYR A 84 -4.07 9.39 -7.74
N MET A 85 -5.12 8.56 -7.61
CA MET A 85 -6.19 8.37 -8.61
C MET A 85 -7.12 9.58 -8.71
#